data_AF-A0A962X8R5-F1
#
_entry.id   AF-A0A962X8R5-F1
#
_cell.length_a   1.000
_cell.length_b   1.000
_cell.length_c   1.000
_cell.angle_alpha   90.00
_cell.angle_beta   90.00
_cell.angle_gamma   90.00
#
_symmetry.space_group_name_H-M   'P 1'
#
loop_
_entity.id
_entity.type
_entity.pdbx_description
1 polymer ?
#
loop_
_entity_poly.entity_id
_entity_poly.type
_entity_poly.pdbx_seq_one_letter_code
_entity_poly.pdbx_strand_id
1 'polypeptide(L)'
;MSTPDGIASFAELDLPATLQKALAEVGYETPSAIQARIIPHMLEGADVLGQAQTGTGKTAAFALPILARLDLRQKLPQVLVLAPTRELAIQVAEAFQKYARHLPGFHVLPIYGGSDMRGQLRQLERGVHVVVGTPGRVMDHMRRGSLNLSRLQTLVLDEADEMLRMG
;
A
#
# COMPACT_ATOMS: atom_id res chain seq x y z
N MET A 1 13.47 -10.59 21.03
CA MET A 1 13.72 -9.88 19.77
C MET A 1 14.03 -8.45 20.14
N SER A 2 15.26 -8.00 19.93
CA SER A 2 15.65 -6.62 20.21
C SER A 2 14.95 -5.72 19.20
N THR A 3 14.13 -4.78 19.65
CA THR A 3 13.66 -3.67 18.82
C THR A 3 14.90 -2.97 18.26
N PRO A 4 14.96 -2.63 16.95
CA PRO A 4 15.97 -1.72 16.46
C PRO A 4 15.59 -0.31 16.95
N ASP A 5 15.87 -0.05 18.23
CA ASP A 5 15.98 1.31 18.75
C ASP A 5 17.26 1.88 18.12
N GLY A 6 17.15 2.45 16.91
CA GLY A 6 18.35 2.93 16.23
C GLY A 6 18.24 3.43 14.80
N ILE A 7 17.13 3.25 14.09
CA ILE A 7 17.03 3.78 12.72
C ILE A 7 16.80 5.29 12.77
N ALA A 8 17.87 6.05 12.53
CA ALA A 8 17.85 7.52 12.61
C ALA A 8 17.48 8.18 11.27
N SER A 9 17.57 7.42 10.16
CA SER A 9 17.27 7.94 8.82
C SER A 9 16.64 6.88 7.92
N PHE A 10 15.82 7.33 6.96
CA PHE A 10 15.34 6.47 5.87
C PHE A 10 16.48 5.89 5.02
N ALA A 11 17.66 6.53 4.99
CA ALA A 11 18.83 6.01 4.28
C ALA A 11 19.41 4.73 4.89
N GLU A 12 19.11 4.45 6.16
CA GLU A 12 19.51 3.21 6.85
C GLU A 12 18.55 2.05 6.57
N LEU A 13 17.40 2.33 5.95
CA LEU A 13 16.48 1.30 5.46
C LEU A 13 16.99 0.81 4.11
N ASP A 14 17.06 -0.51 3.92
CA ASP A 14 17.47 -1.17 2.68
C ASP A 14 16.38 -1.05 1.58
N LEU A 15 16.02 0.19 1.25
CA LEU A 15 15.06 0.54 0.21
C LEU A 15 15.77 0.76 -1.12
N PRO A 16 15.18 0.37 -2.26
CA PRO A 16 15.70 0.69 -3.57
C PRO A 16 15.97 2.19 -3.76
N ALA A 17 17.03 2.53 -4.49
CA ALA A 17 17.43 3.92 -4.74
C ALA A 17 16.32 4.78 -5.35
N THR A 18 15.41 4.19 -6.14
CA THR A 18 14.24 4.86 -6.70
C THR A 18 13.27 5.34 -5.61
N LEU A 19 13.06 4.53 -4.56
CA LEU A 19 12.23 4.90 -3.40
C LEU A 19 12.94 5.90 -2.50
N GLN A 20 14.24 5.72 -2.23
CA GLN A 20 15.02 6.69 -1.45
C GLN A 20 14.98 8.09 -2.10
N LYS A 21 15.12 8.15 -3.44
CA LYS A 21 14.98 9.41 -4.19
C LYS A 21 13.60 10.04 -4.03
N ALA A 22 12.54 9.23 -4.14
CA ALA A 22 11.18 9.71 -3.93
C ALA A 22 11.01 10.28 -2.50
N LEU A 23 11.50 9.57 -1.48
CA LEU A 23 11.44 10.00 -0.09
C LEU A 23 12.15 11.34 0.16
N ALA A 24 13.34 11.52 -0.41
CA ALA A 24 14.09 12.77 -0.32
C ALA A 24 13.30 13.96 -0.91
N GLU A 25 12.66 13.77 -2.07
CA GLU A 25 11.86 14.83 -2.72
C GLU A 25 10.55 15.12 -1.99
N VAL A 26 10.04 14.14 -1.23
CA VAL A 26 8.90 14.33 -0.32
C VAL A 26 9.30 15.07 0.96
N GLY A 27 10.60 15.13 1.28
CA GLY A 27 11.12 15.71 2.51
C GLY A 27 11.06 14.75 3.71
N TYR A 28 11.12 13.44 3.47
CA TYR A 28 11.22 12.44 4.54
C TYR A 28 12.68 12.26 4.93
N GLU A 29 13.04 12.69 6.14
CA GLU A 29 14.40 12.59 6.66
C GLU A 29 14.52 11.47 7.70
N THR A 30 13.70 11.54 8.74
CA THR A 30 13.69 10.60 9.86
C THR A 30 12.39 9.81 9.89
N PRO A 31 12.45 8.47 9.98
CA PRO A 31 11.25 7.65 10.09
C PRO A 31 10.56 7.85 11.45
N SER A 32 9.24 7.82 11.46
CA SER A 32 8.47 7.77 12.71
C SER A 32 8.72 6.44 13.44
N ALA A 33 8.40 6.37 14.74
CA ALA A 33 8.61 5.16 15.54
C ALA A 33 7.94 3.91 14.94
N ILE A 34 6.75 4.05 14.33
CA ILE A 34 6.09 2.92 13.67
C ILE A 34 6.80 2.53 12.37
N GLN A 35 7.30 3.49 11.58
CA GLN A 35 8.04 3.22 10.35
C GLN A 35 9.37 2.51 10.64
N ALA A 36 10.15 3.02 11.58
CA ALA A 36 11.42 2.43 11.99
C ALA A 36 11.26 0.98 12.48
N ARG A 37 10.16 0.68 13.21
CA ARG A 37 9.90 -0.65 13.75
C ARG A 37 9.32 -1.62 12.72
N ILE A 38 8.49 -1.16 11.80
CA ILE A 38 7.75 -2.05 10.88
C ILE A 38 8.51 -2.31 9.59
N ILE A 39 9.14 -1.28 9.00
CA ILE A 39 9.72 -1.38 7.65
C ILE A 39 10.75 -2.52 7.54
N PRO A 40 11.71 -2.70 8.46
CA PRO A 40 12.69 -3.78 8.36
C PRO A 40 12.04 -5.17 8.31
N HIS A 41 11.07 -5.43 9.20
CA HIS A 41 10.37 -6.71 9.24
C HIS A 41 9.54 -6.97 7.98
N MET A 42 8.89 -5.96 7.43
CA MET A 42 8.15 -6.09 6.18
C MET A 42 9.08 -6.28 4.96
N LEU A 43 10.27 -5.68 4.96
CA LEU A 43 11.29 -5.93 3.93
C LEU A 43 11.76 -7.39 3.94
N GLU A 44 11.84 -8.01 5.12
CA GLU A 44 12.13 -9.44 5.29
C GLU A 44 10.94 -10.33 4.88
N GLY A 45 9.74 -9.76 4.74
CA GLY A 45 8.52 -10.46 4.35
C GLY A 45 7.74 -11.05 5.53
N ALA A 46 7.96 -10.54 6.75
CA ALA A 46 7.22 -10.94 7.93
C ALA A 46 5.81 -10.33 7.98
N ASP A 47 4.88 -11.06 8.59
CA ASP A 47 3.57 -10.54 8.94
C ASP A 47 3.67 -9.58 10.12
N VAL A 48 2.92 -8.47 10.05
CA VAL A 48 3.00 -7.40 11.05
C VAL A 48 1.62 -6.97 11.52
N LEU A 49 1.50 -6.67 12.81
CA LEU A 49 0.37 -5.95 13.39
C LEU A 49 0.88 -4.61 13.92
N GLY A 50 0.47 -3.54 13.26
CA GLY A 50 0.85 -2.17 13.64
C GLY A 50 -0.31 -1.43 14.29
N GLN A 51 -0.18 -1.12 15.58
CA GLN A 51 -1.12 -0.24 16.27
C GLN A 51 -0.50 1.16 16.46
N ALA A 52 -1.05 2.15 15.78
CA ALA A 52 -0.70 3.56 15.99
C ALA A 52 -1.87 4.48 15.66
N GLN A 53 -1.84 5.69 16.21
CA GLN A 53 -2.82 6.73 15.92
C GLN A 53 -2.75 7.17 14.44
N THR A 54 -3.85 7.67 13.89
CA THR A 54 -3.88 8.24 12.54
C THR A 54 -2.93 9.45 12.45
N GLY A 55 -2.33 9.68 11.28
CA GLY A 55 -1.32 10.74 11.09
C GLY A 55 0.11 10.38 11.53
N THR A 56 0.37 9.18 12.05
CA THR A 56 1.71 8.73 12.50
C THR A 56 2.60 8.15 11.39
N GLY A 57 2.15 8.24 10.13
CA GLY A 57 2.91 7.73 8.97
C GLY A 57 2.75 6.23 8.71
N LYS A 58 1.67 5.61 9.20
CA LYS A 58 1.29 4.21 8.96
C LYS A 58 1.32 3.82 7.48
N THR A 59 0.80 4.67 6.60
CA THR A 59 0.78 4.41 5.15
C THR A 59 2.17 4.22 4.57
N ALA A 60 3.15 5.07 4.93
CA ALA A 60 4.52 4.88 4.49
C ALA A 60 5.15 3.60 5.09
N ALA A 61 4.80 3.27 6.34
CA ALA A 61 5.33 2.10 7.04
C ALA A 61 5.02 0.79 6.31
N PHE A 62 3.85 0.67 5.66
CA PHE A 62 3.54 -0.49 4.82
C PHE A 62 3.83 -0.27 3.33
N ALA A 63 3.61 0.93 2.78
CA ALA A 63 3.71 1.16 1.34
C ALA A 63 5.15 1.05 0.84
N LEU A 64 6.13 1.57 1.58
CA LEU A 64 7.55 1.53 1.18
C LEU A 64 8.10 0.10 1.05
N PRO A 65 7.98 -0.78 2.07
CA PRO A 65 8.47 -2.14 1.93
C PRO A 65 7.69 -2.95 0.89
N ILE A 66 6.40 -2.67 0.72
CA ILE A 66 5.60 -3.29 -0.35
C ILE A 66 6.13 -2.89 -1.73
N LEU A 67 6.33 -1.59 -1.97
CA LEU A 67 6.87 -1.09 -3.24
C LEU A 67 8.28 -1.63 -3.53
N ALA A 68 9.10 -1.80 -2.50
CA ALA A 68 10.45 -2.34 -2.62
C ALA A 68 10.49 -3.79 -3.14
N ARG A 69 9.40 -4.55 -2.95
CA ARG A 69 9.30 -5.97 -3.29
C ARG A 69 8.46 -6.27 -4.54
N LEU A 70 7.87 -5.25 -5.18
CA LEU A 70 7.01 -5.43 -6.36
C LEU A 70 7.80 -5.89 -7.60
N ASP A 71 7.25 -6.87 -8.34
CA ASP A 71 7.69 -7.15 -9.71
C ASP A 71 6.84 -6.35 -10.70
N LEU A 72 7.40 -5.25 -11.25
CA LEU A 72 6.70 -4.38 -12.21
C LEU A 72 6.44 -5.02 -13.58
N ARG A 73 6.98 -6.22 -13.85
CA ARG A 73 6.67 -6.97 -15.08
C ARG A 73 5.37 -7.74 -14.94
N GLN A 74 4.91 -7.97 -13.72
CA GLN A 74 3.64 -8.63 -13.44
C GLN A 74 2.49 -7.62 -13.47
N LYS A 75 1.57 -7.82 -14.41
CA LYS A 75 0.43 -6.91 -14.66
C LYS A 75 -0.82 -7.23 -13.82
N LEU A 76 -0.83 -8.35 -13.11
CA LEU A 76 -1.89 -8.68 -12.16
C LEU A 76 -1.63 -8.05 -10.79
N PRO A 77 -2.68 -7.70 -10.03
CA PRO A 77 -2.54 -7.20 -8.67
C PRO A 77 -1.67 -8.11 -7.81
N GLN A 78 -0.62 -7.53 -7.23
CA GLN A 78 0.27 -8.14 -6.25
C GLN A 78 -0.09 -7.69 -4.82
N VAL A 79 -0.80 -6.57 -4.69
CA VAL A 79 -1.14 -5.97 -3.40
C VAL A 79 -2.61 -5.61 -3.38
N LEU A 80 -3.28 -5.95 -2.29
CA LEU A 80 -4.62 -5.47 -1.95
C LEU A 80 -4.55 -4.73 -0.61
N VAL A 81 -4.98 -3.48 -0.60
CA VAL A 81 -5.18 -2.70 0.62
C VAL A 81 -6.68 -2.48 0.80
N LEU A 82 -7.21 -2.90 1.94
CA LEU A 82 -8.58 -2.58 2.34
C LEU A 82 -8.57 -1.39 3.29
N ALA A 83 -9.40 -0.40 2.99
CA ALA A 83 -9.64 0.77 3.82
C ALA A 83 -11.14 0.93 4.08
N PRO A 84 -11.57 1.40 5.26
CA PRO A 84 -12.99 1.53 5.63
C PRO A 84 -13.76 2.51 4.75
N THR A 85 -13.12 3.60 4.31
CA THR A 85 -13.78 4.70 3.61
C THR A 85 -13.20 4.94 2.23
N ARG A 86 -13.99 5.59 1.37
CA ARG A 86 -13.57 6.02 0.04
C ARG A 86 -12.39 6.99 0.12
N GLU A 87 -12.48 7.94 1.04
CA GLU A 87 -11.52 9.01 1.24
C GLU A 87 -10.17 8.43 1.63
N LEU A 88 -10.14 7.47 2.56
CA LEU A 88 -8.91 6.80 2.96
C LEU A 88 -8.35 5.94 1.82
N ALA A 89 -9.19 5.23 1.06
CA ALA A 89 -8.73 4.47 -0.11
C ALA A 89 -8.05 5.37 -1.16
N ILE A 90 -8.58 6.57 -1.39
CA ILE A 90 -7.96 7.56 -2.29
C ILE A 90 -6.62 8.03 -1.72
N GLN A 91 -6.59 8.44 -0.45
CA GLN A 91 -5.36 8.93 0.20
C GLN A 91 -4.24 7.88 0.18
N VAL A 92 -4.57 6.62 0.46
CA VAL A 92 -3.59 5.53 0.41
C VAL A 92 -3.09 5.30 -1.03
N ALA A 93 -3.98 5.31 -2.03
CA ALA A 93 -3.56 5.20 -3.43
C ALA A 93 -2.66 6.36 -3.87
N GLU A 94 -2.97 7.59 -3.47
CA GLU A 94 -2.13 8.77 -3.71
C GLU A 94 -0.75 8.63 -3.06
N ALA A 95 -0.68 8.09 -1.85
CA ALA A 95 0.60 7.82 -1.18
C ALA A 95 1.44 6.80 -1.95
N PHE A 96 0.84 5.68 -2.40
CA PHE A 96 1.53 4.73 -3.28
C PHE A 96 2.07 5.41 -4.54
N GLN A 97 1.23 6.21 -5.23
CA GLN A 97 1.64 6.92 -6.43
C GLN A 97 2.79 7.91 -6.16
N LYS A 98 2.75 8.60 -5.02
CA LYS A 98 3.79 9.54 -4.58
C LYS A 98 5.13 8.84 -4.35
N TYR A 99 5.14 7.74 -3.62
CA TYR A 99 6.36 6.98 -3.33
C TYR A 99 6.90 6.24 -4.56
N ALA A 100 6.02 5.80 -5.46
CA ALA A 100 6.37 5.10 -6.69
C ALA A 100 6.71 6.01 -7.88
N ARG A 101 6.85 7.34 -7.70
CA ARG A 101 7.07 8.29 -8.81
C ARG A 101 8.27 7.98 -9.71
N HIS A 102 9.28 7.26 -9.19
CA HIS A 102 10.47 6.82 -9.94
C HIS A 102 10.43 5.33 -10.33
N LEU A 103 9.26 4.68 -10.24
CA LEU A 103 9.04 3.30 -10.68
C LEU A 103 8.28 3.28 -12.02
N PRO A 104 8.99 3.20 -13.16
CA PRO A 104 8.34 3.26 -14.46
C PRO A 104 7.38 2.08 -14.66
N GLY A 105 6.18 2.36 -15.15
CA GLY A 105 5.14 1.35 -15.37
C GLY A 105 4.38 0.94 -14.11
N PHE A 106 4.66 1.52 -12.93
CA PHE A 106 3.85 1.29 -11.74
C PHE A 106 2.41 1.81 -11.92
N HIS A 107 1.45 1.02 -11.43
CA HIS A 107 0.02 1.34 -11.49
C HIS A 107 -0.65 0.94 -10.18
N VAL A 108 -1.32 1.90 -9.56
CA VAL A 108 -2.22 1.72 -8.42
C VAL A 108 -3.64 2.13 -8.83
N LEU A 109 -4.64 1.36 -8.42
CA LEU A 109 -6.05 1.64 -8.70
C LEU A 109 -6.85 1.70 -7.39
N PRO A 110 -7.48 2.85 -7.07
CA PRO A 110 -8.45 2.92 -5.99
C PRO A 110 -9.83 2.39 -6.45
N ILE A 111 -10.44 1.51 -5.65
CA ILE A 111 -11.70 0.82 -5.93
C ILE A 111 -12.69 1.08 -4.79
N TYR A 112 -13.74 1.85 -5.06
CA TYR A 112 -14.77 2.20 -4.08
C TYR A 112 -16.13 2.46 -4.73
N GLY A 113 -17.19 2.47 -3.93
CA GLY A 113 -18.57 2.78 -4.34
C GLY A 113 -18.77 4.24 -4.78
N GLY A 114 -19.81 4.52 -5.57
CA GLY A 114 -20.12 5.89 -6.02
C GLY A 114 -19.24 6.43 -7.16
N SER A 115 -18.31 5.63 -7.67
CA SER A 115 -17.58 5.88 -8.93
C SER A 115 -17.99 4.91 -10.03
N ASP A 116 -17.70 5.29 -11.29
CA ASP A 116 -18.05 4.49 -12.48
C ASP A 116 -17.35 3.13 -12.49
N MET A 117 -18.15 2.07 -12.42
CA MET A 117 -17.70 0.68 -12.50
C MET A 117 -16.94 0.41 -13.81
N ARG A 118 -17.41 0.97 -14.94
CA ARG A 118 -16.77 0.74 -16.25
C ARG A 118 -15.35 1.30 -16.28
N GLY A 119 -15.11 2.44 -15.64
CA GLY A 119 -13.79 3.02 -15.45
C GLY A 119 -12.85 2.09 -14.68
N GLN A 120 -13.30 1.53 -13.56
CA GLN A 120 -12.52 0.57 -12.77
C GLN A 120 -12.21 -0.71 -13.57
N LEU A 121 -13.18 -1.25 -14.31
CA LEU A 121 -12.99 -2.41 -15.19
C LEU A 121 -11.90 -2.16 -16.24
N ARG A 122 -11.97 -1.02 -16.97
CA ARG A 122 -10.96 -0.68 -17.98
C ARG A 122 -9.56 -0.51 -17.40
N GLN A 123 -9.44 -0.03 -16.17
CA GLN A 123 -8.14 0.11 -15.52
C GLN A 123 -7.58 -1.24 -15.09
N LEU A 124 -8.41 -2.13 -14.54
CA LEU A 124 -8.03 -3.50 -14.22
C LEU A 124 -7.54 -4.26 -15.47
N GLU A 125 -8.24 -4.12 -16.60
CA GLU A 125 -7.86 -4.72 -17.88
C GLU A 125 -6.49 -4.24 -18.42
N ARG A 126 -6.12 -2.98 -18.14
CA ARG A 126 -4.81 -2.43 -18.53
C ARG A 126 -3.65 -2.99 -17.71
N GLY A 127 -3.95 -3.57 -16.55
CA GLY A 127 -2.98 -4.10 -15.60
C GLY A 127 -2.69 -3.12 -14.48
N VAL A 128 -2.76 -3.61 -13.24
CA VAL A 128 -2.50 -2.85 -12.02
C VAL A 128 -1.69 -3.70 -11.06
N HIS A 129 -0.81 -3.07 -10.29
CA HIS A 129 0.08 -3.75 -9.34
C HIS A 129 -0.50 -3.71 -7.92
N VAL A 130 -1.11 -2.57 -7.58
CA VAL A 130 -1.72 -2.31 -6.27
C VAL A 130 -3.18 -1.96 -6.47
N VAL A 131 -4.05 -2.63 -5.73
CA VAL A 131 -5.46 -2.25 -5.58
C VAL A 131 -5.65 -1.74 -4.16
N VAL A 132 -6.25 -0.56 -4.03
CA VAL A 132 -6.65 0.01 -2.74
C VAL A 132 -8.16 0.16 -2.77
N GLY A 133 -8.92 -0.36 -1.82
CA GLY A 133 -10.37 -0.26 -1.96
C GLY A 133 -11.19 -0.48 -0.70
N THR A 134 -12.46 -0.13 -0.80
CA THR A 134 -13.43 -0.40 0.26
C THR A 134 -13.94 -1.84 0.15
N PRO A 135 -14.18 -2.55 1.28
CA PRO A 135 -14.53 -3.97 1.26
C PRO A 135 -15.68 -4.32 0.31
N GLY A 136 -16.79 -3.56 0.38
CA GLY A 136 -17.97 -3.83 -0.45
C GLY A 136 -17.68 -3.78 -1.96
N ARG A 137 -16.94 -2.76 -2.43
CA ARG A 137 -16.65 -2.63 -3.87
C ARG A 137 -15.60 -3.65 -4.33
N VAL A 138 -14.61 -3.96 -3.50
CA VAL A 138 -13.63 -5.03 -3.81
C VAL A 138 -14.36 -6.36 -3.98
N MET A 139 -15.29 -6.67 -3.07
CA MET A 139 -16.13 -7.88 -3.16
C MET A 139 -17.00 -7.92 -4.42
N ASP A 140 -17.57 -6.79 -4.85
CA ASP A 140 -18.31 -6.70 -6.11
C ASP A 140 -17.42 -7.10 -7.31
N HIS A 141 -16.19 -6.58 -7.37
CA HIS A 141 -15.26 -6.90 -8.45
C HIS A 141 -14.83 -8.36 -8.45
N MET A 142 -14.61 -8.95 -7.27
CA MET A 142 -14.27 -10.35 -7.11
C MET A 142 -15.41 -11.27 -7.58
N ARG A 143 -16.65 -10.99 -7.14
CA ARG A 143 -17.84 -11.75 -7.55
C ARG A 143 -18.09 -11.69 -9.06
N ARG A 144 -17.74 -10.58 -9.70
CA ARG A 144 -17.82 -10.40 -11.16
C ARG A 144 -16.68 -11.08 -11.93
N GLY A 145 -15.64 -11.56 -11.25
CA GLY A 145 -14.42 -12.07 -11.88
C GLY A 145 -13.51 -11.00 -12.51
N SER A 146 -13.81 -9.72 -12.28
CA SER A 146 -13.05 -8.61 -12.86
C SER A 146 -11.78 -8.26 -12.10
N LEU A 147 -11.70 -8.63 -10.82
CA LEU A 147 -10.48 -8.51 -10.02
C LEU A 147 -9.88 -9.90 -9.82
N ASN A 148 -8.75 -10.14 -10.50
CA ASN A 148 -8.00 -11.37 -10.39
C ASN A 148 -6.85 -11.20 -9.38
N LEU A 149 -6.95 -11.87 -8.23
CA LEU A 149 -5.96 -11.83 -7.15
C LEU A 149 -5.05 -13.07 -7.12
N SER A 150 -4.96 -13.85 -8.20
CA SER A 150 -4.12 -15.06 -8.26
C SER A 150 -2.61 -14.82 -8.11
N ARG A 151 -2.17 -13.55 -8.16
CA ARG A 151 -0.78 -13.12 -7.95
C ARG A 151 -0.60 -12.26 -6.70
N LEU A 152 -1.60 -12.23 -5.82
CA LEU A 152 -1.53 -11.48 -4.57
C LEU A 152 -0.39 -12.00 -3.69
N GLN A 153 0.47 -11.09 -3.27
CA GLN A 153 1.61 -11.33 -2.37
C GLN A 153 1.42 -10.64 -1.02
N THR A 154 0.63 -9.57 -0.97
CA THR A 154 0.42 -8.80 0.26
C THR A 154 -1.02 -8.32 0.39
N LEU A 155 -1.60 -8.55 1.57
CA LEU A 155 -2.87 -7.99 2.00
C LEU A 155 -2.62 -7.01 3.15
N VAL A 156 -3.19 -5.82 3.07
CA VAL A 156 -3.16 -4.81 4.14
C VAL A 156 -4.60 -4.51 4.55
N LEU A 157 -4.86 -4.50 5.87
CA LEU A 157 -6.11 -4.04 6.46
C LEU A 157 -5.82 -2.75 7.23
N ASP A 158 -6.10 -1.60 6.62
CA ASP A 158 -5.88 -0.30 7.24
C ASP A 158 -7.13 0.12 8.01
N GLU A 159 -6.96 0.55 9.26
CA GLU A 159 -8.06 0.84 10.20
C GLU A 159 -9.06 -0.32 10.33
N ALA A 160 -8.51 -1.54 10.56
CA ALA A 160 -9.29 -2.77 10.68
C ALA A 160 -10.33 -2.75 11.80
N ASP A 161 -10.08 -2.01 12.88
CA ASP A 161 -11.05 -1.79 13.95
C ASP A 161 -12.29 -1.03 13.46
N GLU A 162 -12.09 -0.02 12.60
CA GLU A 162 -13.20 0.71 11.97
C GLU A 162 -13.96 -0.17 10.99
N MET A 163 -13.25 -0.96 10.17
CA MET A 163 -13.91 -1.90 9.27
C MET A 163 -14.81 -2.88 10.03
N LEU A 164 -14.37 -3.40 11.19
CA LEU A 164 -15.18 -4.29 12.02
C LEU A 164 -16.40 -3.59 12.65
N ARG A 165 -16.31 -2.30 12.95
CA ARG A 165 -17.45 -1.52 13.47
C ARG A 165 -18.54 -1.29 12.42
N MET A 166 -18.16 -1.23 11.14
CA MET A 166 -19.08 -0.95 10.03
C MET A 166 -19.89 -2.19 9.58
N GLY A 167 -19.51 -3.40 10.02
CA GLY A 167 -20.15 -4.68 9.67
C GLY A 167 -19.60 -5.31 8.40
#